data_AF-A0A1E3J4Q4-F1
#
_entry.id   AF-A0A1E3J4Q4-F1
#
_cell.length_a   1.000
_cell.length_b   1.000
_cell.length_c   1.000
_cell.angle_alpha   90.00
_cell.angle_beta   90.00
_cell.angle_gamma   90.00
#
_symmetry.space_group_name_H-M   'P 1'
#
loop_
_entity.id
_entity.type
_entity.pdbx_description
1 polymer ?
#
loop_
_entity_poly.entity_id
_entity_poly.type
_entity_poly.pdbx_seq_one_letter_code
_entity_poly.pdbx_strand_id
1 'polypeptide(L)'
;MSGLSTQNLVNDIALLRTISPSSLPLAKAQSPTTSNTPRQTLEAFAPSKATPEDSQRLAKAYVKEMKRVNETQGKGEGEEVGERIDQLRALGEDIQKVLGDVKV
;
A
#
# COMPACT_ATOMS: atom_id res chain seq x y z
N MET A 1 3.49 -31.56 22.73
CA MET A 1 2.82 -30.51 21.96
C MET A 1 1.56 -30.11 22.72
N SER A 2 1.66 -29.08 23.55
CA SER A 2 0.53 -28.62 24.38
C SER A 2 -0.49 -27.95 23.45
N GLY A 3 -1.69 -28.55 23.35
CA GLY A 3 -2.76 -28.04 22.50
C GLY A 3 -3.17 -26.63 22.94
N LEU A 4 -3.31 -25.71 21.98
CA LEU A 4 -3.92 -24.41 22.22
C LEU A 4 -5.38 -24.65 22.63
N SER A 5 -5.67 -24.49 23.93
CA SER A 5 -7.02 -24.57 24.46
C SER A 5 -7.82 -23.37 23.98
N THR A 6 -8.76 -23.59 23.06
CA THR A 6 -9.64 -22.57 22.48
C THR A 6 -10.44 -21.81 23.54
N GLN A 7 -10.70 -22.43 24.69
CA GLN A 7 -11.41 -21.79 25.81
C GLN A 7 -10.60 -20.66 26.46
N ASN A 8 -9.27 -20.79 26.52
CA ASN A 8 -8.42 -19.73 27.05
C ASN A 8 -8.40 -18.53 26.09
N LEU A 9 -8.35 -18.77 24.77
CA LEU A 9 -8.43 -17.70 23.78
C LEU A 9 -9.75 -16.92 23.84
N VAL A 10 -10.88 -17.61 24.02
CA VAL A 10 -12.19 -16.94 24.10
C VAL A 10 -12.27 -16.03 25.34
N ASN A 11 -11.77 -16.49 26.48
CA ASN A 11 -11.70 -15.68 27.70
C ASN A 11 -10.75 -14.49 27.55
N ASP A 12 -9.57 -14.70 26.95
CA ASP A 12 -8.59 -13.63 26.73
C ASP A 12 -9.16 -12.55 25.79
N ILE A 13 -9.89 -12.95 24.74
CA ILE A 13 -10.55 -12.02 23.81
C ILE A 13 -11.69 -11.27 24.51
N ALA A 14 -12.46 -11.92 25.37
CA ALA A 14 -13.52 -11.29 26.14
C ALA A 14 -12.94 -10.25 27.12
N LEU A 15 -11.84 -10.59 27.79
CA LEU A 15 -11.09 -9.68 28.67
C LEU A 15 -10.54 -8.47 27.90
N LEU A 16 -9.99 -8.66 26.71
CA LEU A 16 -9.50 -7.54 25.89
C LEU A 16 -10.62 -6.56 25.47
N ARG A 17 -11.87 -7.02 25.36
CA ARG A 17 -13.02 -6.17 25.03
C ARG A 17 -13.56 -5.37 26.22
N THR A 18 -13.29 -5.79 27.45
CA THR A 18 -13.77 -5.10 28.66
C THR A 18 -12.79 -4.07 29.18
N ILE A 19 -11.54 -4.08 28.70
CA ILE A 19 -10.54 -3.06 29.05
C ILE A 19 -10.91 -1.76 28.35
N SER A 20 -11.07 -0.69 29.15
CA SER A 20 -11.29 0.65 28.60
C SER A 20 -10.10 1.04 27.72
N PRO A 21 -10.31 1.57 26.51
CA PRO A 21 -9.22 1.98 25.62
C PRO A 21 -8.31 3.03 26.28
N SER A 22 -8.83 3.77 27.26
CA SER A 22 -8.11 4.77 28.06
C SER A 22 -7.18 4.18 29.13
N SER A 23 -7.40 2.92 29.53
CA SER A 23 -6.58 2.19 30.52
C SER A 23 -5.49 1.33 29.89
N LEU A 24 -5.50 1.19 28.56
CA LEU A 24 -4.37 0.62 27.88
C LEU A 24 -3.19 1.58 28.05
N PRO A 25 -1.99 1.10 28.43
CA PRO A 25 -0.79 1.89 28.25
C PRO A 25 -0.63 2.03 26.73
N LEU A 26 -1.25 3.06 26.15
CA LEU A 26 -0.81 3.59 24.88
C LEU A 26 0.60 4.07 25.18
N ALA A 27 1.57 3.17 25.02
CA ALA A 27 2.98 3.48 25.02
C ALA A 27 3.09 4.72 24.16
N LYS A 28 3.32 5.86 24.84
CA LYS A 28 3.24 7.23 24.35
C LYS A 28 3.53 7.18 22.87
N ALA A 29 2.48 7.16 22.04
CA ALA A 29 2.62 6.80 20.64
C ALA A 29 3.57 7.84 20.07
N GLN A 30 4.83 7.45 19.97
CA GLN A 30 5.89 8.36 19.62
C GLN A 30 5.60 8.59 18.16
N SER A 31 4.97 9.75 17.87
CA SER A 31 4.62 10.15 16.51
C SER A 31 5.84 9.81 15.68
N PRO A 32 5.75 8.85 14.73
CA PRO A 32 6.91 8.45 13.98
C PRO A 32 7.38 9.69 13.23
N THR A 33 8.46 10.31 13.72
CA THR A 33 9.03 11.57 13.24
C THR A 33 9.70 11.42 11.89
N THR A 34 9.45 10.33 11.18
CA THR A 34 10.03 10.05 9.88
C THR A 34 9.01 10.46 8.84
N SER A 35 9.21 11.64 8.24
CA SER A 35 8.51 12.11 7.04
C SER A 35 8.87 11.27 5.81
N ASN A 36 9.02 9.96 5.96
CA ASN A 36 9.37 9.09 4.87
C ASN A 36 8.15 8.92 3.98
N THR A 37 8.35 9.03 2.67
CA THR A 37 7.31 8.73 1.70
C THR A 37 6.96 7.23 1.76
N PRO A 38 5.77 6.82 1.30
CA PRO A 38 5.41 5.40 1.24
C PRO A 38 6.44 4.56 0.48
N ARG A 39 7.01 5.12 -0.60
CA ARG A 39 8.06 4.49 -1.41
C ARG A 39 9.38 4.30 -0.65
N GLN A 40 9.82 5.32 0.09
CA GLN A 40 11.01 5.21 0.96
C GLN A 40 10.82 4.18 2.08
N THR A 41 9.59 4.04 2.59
CA THR A 41 9.27 3.05 3.62
C THR A 41 9.35 1.62 3.07
N LEU A 42 8.93 1.41 1.82
CA LEU A 42 9.06 0.13 1.12
C LEU A 42 10.52 -0.21 0.81
N GLU A 43 11.28 0.75 0.27
CA GLU A 43 12.70 0.56 -0.08
C GLU A 43 13.59 0.28 1.16
N ALA A 44 13.24 0.87 2.30
CA ALA A 44 13.94 0.64 3.56
C ALA A 44 13.52 -0.67 4.27
N PHE A 45 12.43 -1.31 3.85
CA PHE A 45 11.93 -2.51 4.51
C PHE A 45 12.77 -3.74 4.12
N ALA A 46 13.51 -4.27 5.08
CA ALA A 46 14.27 -5.50 4.94
C ALA A 46 13.64 -6.59 5.83
N PRO A 47 13.00 -7.63 5.26
CA PRO A 47 12.34 -8.68 6.03
C PRO A 47 13.26 -9.38 7.05
N SER A 48 14.56 -9.43 6.75
CA SER A 48 15.59 -10.06 7.59
C SER A 48 15.96 -9.26 8.85
N LYS A 49 15.58 -7.98 8.94
CA LYS A 49 15.85 -7.10 10.09
C LYS A 49 14.60 -6.39 10.60
N ALA A 50 13.43 -6.73 10.06
CA ALA A 50 12.20 -6.02 10.31
C ALA A 50 11.72 -6.25 11.75
N THR A 51 11.40 -5.16 12.45
CA THR A 51 10.67 -5.23 13.72
C THR A 51 9.15 -5.24 13.48
N PRO A 52 8.33 -5.57 14.49
CA PRO A 52 6.87 -5.42 14.41
C PRO A 52 6.44 -3.99 14.03
N GLU A 53 7.17 -2.97 14.49
CA GLU A 53 6.92 -1.56 14.18
C GLU A 53 7.19 -1.23 12.71
N ASP A 54 8.24 -1.79 12.12
CA ASP A 54 8.55 -1.63 10.69
C ASP A 54 7.45 -2.25 9.82
N SER A 55 6.96 -3.42 10.23
CA SER A 55 5.85 -4.10 9.56
C SER A 55 4.57 -3.25 9.61
N GLN A 56 4.28 -2.61 10.74
CA GLN A 56 3.15 -1.70 10.87
C GLN A 56 3.32 -0.41 10.05
N ARG A 57 4.53 0.14 9.99
CA ARG A 57 4.85 1.32 9.16
C ARG A 57 4.63 1.00 7.69
N LEU A 58 5.09 -0.16 7.23
CA LEU A 58 4.88 -0.62 5.87
C LEU A 58 3.39 -0.78 5.55
N ALA A 59 2.63 -1.43 6.43
CA ALA A 59 1.19 -1.61 6.26
C ALA A 59 0.44 -0.25 6.18
N LYS A 60 0.79 0.70 7.05
CA LYS A 60 0.20 2.06 7.02
C LYS A 60 0.57 2.82 5.75
N ALA A 61 1.82 2.72 5.31
CA ALA A 61 2.29 3.33 4.06
C ALA A 61 1.52 2.76 2.85
N TYR A 62 1.34 1.44 2.81
CA TYR A 62 0.56 0.77 1.76
C TYR A 62 -0.90 1.23 1.72
N VAL A 63 -1.59 1.22 2.87
CA VAL A 63 -3.01 1.66 2.94
C VAL A 63 -3.16 3.11 2.51
N LYS A 64 -2.23 3.98 2.91
CA LYS A 64 -2.23 5.40 2.51
C LYS A 64 -2.13 5.54 0.99
N GLU A 65 -1.27 4.76 0.36
CA GLU A 65 -1.06 4.87 -1.09
C GLU A 65 -2.16 4.20 -1.90
N MET A 66 -2.74 3.11 -1.42
CA MET A 66 -3.96 2.54 -2.01
C MET A 66 -5.15 3.51 -1.92
N LYS A 67 -5.28 4.24 -0.82
CA LYS A 67 -6.32 5.27 -0.69
C LYS A 67 -6.12 6.39 -1.70
N ARG A 68 -4.88 6.86 -1.86
CA ARG A 68 -4.52 7.86 -2.86
C ARG A 68 -4.83 7.39 -4.28
N VAL A 69 -4.44 6.17 -4.64
CA VAL A 69 -4.74 5.56 -5.94
C VAL A 69 -6.25 5.51 -6.18
N ASN A 70 -7.04 5.10 -5.19
CA ASN A 70 -8.49 5.04 -5.31
C ASN A 70 -9.12 6.43 -5.50
N GLU A 71 -8.59 7.46 -4.82
CA GLU A 71 -9.02 8.86 -4.98
C GLU A 71 -8.69 9.42 -6.37
N THR A 72 -7.54 9.05 -6.95
CA THR A 72 -7.17 9.42 -8.33
C THR A 72 -7.95 8.64 -9.39
N GLN A 73 -8.23 7.36 -9.13
CA GLN A 73 -8.98 6.50 -10.04
C GLN A 73 -10.46 6.94 -10.15
N GLY A 74 -11.03 7.44 -9.05
CA GLY A 74 -12.37 8.04 -9.04
C GLY A 74 -12.49 9.40 -9.74
N LYS A 75 -11.38 10.02 -10.14
CA LYS A 75 -11.34 11.33 -10.82
C LYS A 75 -11.22 11.27 -12.34
N GLY A 76 -11.29 10.08 -12.94
CA GLY A 76 -11.18 9.93 -14.41
C GLY A 76 -9.76 9.96 -14.95
N GLU A 77 -8.73 9.98 -14.10
CA GLU A 77 -7.32 9.95 -14.53
C GLU A 77 -6.97 8.66 -15.31
N GLY A 78 -7.72 7.57 -15.09
CA GLY A 78 -7.58 6.34 -15.89
C GLY A 78 -8.02 6.50 -17.35
N GLU A 79 -8.97 7.39 -17.63
CA GLU A 79 -9.46 7.70 -18.98
C GLU A 79 -8.42 8.56 -19.72
N GLU A 80 -7.84 9.56 -19.05
CA GLU A 80 -6.75 10.39 -19.62
C GLU A 80 -5.49 9.56 -19.94
N VAL A 81 -5.14 8.59 -19.08
CA VAL A 81 -4.03 7.66 -19.35
C VAL A 81 -4.38 6.74 -20.52
N GLY A 82 -5.62 6.27 -20.63
CA GLY A 82 -6.11 5.50 -21.76
C GLY A 82 -6.00 6.26 -23.08
N GLU A 83 -6.49 7.50 -23.12
CA GLU A 83 -6.41 8.36 -24.31
C GLU A 83 -4.97 8.62 -24.75
N ARG A 84 -4.05 8.86 -23.79
CA ARG A 84 -2.62 9.01 -24.11
C ARG A 84 -2.01 7.75 -24.70
N ILE A 85 -2.39 6.56 -24.20
CA ILE A 85 -1.92 5.29 -24.75
C ILE A 85 -2.43 5.10 -26.17
N ASP A 86 -3.69 5.43 -26.44
CA ASP A 86 -4.27 5.32 -27.78
C ASP A 86 -3.65 6.31 -28.77
N GLN A 87 -3.37 7.54 -28.33
CA GLN A 87 -2.63 8.53 -29.13
C GLN A 87 -1.22 8.04 -29.49
N LEU A 88 -0.49 7.47 -28.52
CA LEU A 88 0.84 6.92 -28.76
C LEU A 88 0.79 5.70 -29.70
N ARG A 89 -0.26 4.87 -29.61
CA ARG A 89 -0.47 3.74 -30.53
C ARG A 89 -0.71 4.22 -31.95
N ALA A 90 -1.61 5.18 -32.14
CA ALA A 90 -1.91 5.76 -33.45
C ALA A 90 -0.64 6.36 -34.09
N LEU A 91 0.17 7.07 -33.29
CA LEU A 91 1.44 7.64 -33.76
C LEU A 91 2.45 6.56 -34.17
N GLY A 92 2.51 5.45 -33.42
CA GLY A 92 3.34 4.29 -33.76
C GLY A 92 2.91 3.60 -35.05
N GLU A 93 1.61 3.42 -35.26
CA GLU A 93 1.06 2.82 -36.49
C GLU A 93 1.34 3.70 -37.71
N ASP A 94 1.21 5.02 -37.58
CA ASP A 94 1.47 5.96 -38.67
C ASP A 94 2.96 6.00 -39.04
N ILE A 95 3.86 5.98 -38.03
CA ILE A 95 5.30 5.85 -38.24
C ILE A 95 5.64 4.52 -38.93
N GLN A 96 5.04 3.41 -38.49
CA GLN A 96 5.25 2.10 -39.09
C GLN A 96 4.81 2.06 -40.56
N LYS A 97 3.70 2.72 -40.89
CA LYS A 97 3.19 2.85 -42.26
C LYS A 97 4.16 3.64 -43.14
N VAL A 98 4.61 4.81 -42.67
CA VAL A 98 5.59 5.65 -43.40
C VAL A 98 6.92 4.91 -43.61
N LEU A 99 7.41 4.18 -42.62
CA LEU A 99 8.62 3.35 -42.75
C LEU A 99 8.43 2.17 -43.72
N GLY A 100 7.23 1.63 -43.84
CA GLY A 100 6.87 0.62 -44.84
C GLY A 100 6.93 1.18 -46.26
N ASP A 101 6.44 2.39 -46.48
CA ASP A 101 6.43 3.06 -47.78
C ASP A 101 7.83 3.53 -48.23
N VAL A 102 8.73 3.85 -47.28
CA VAL A 102 10.14 4.19 -47.56
C VAL A 102 10.99 2.95 -47.86
N LYS A 103 10.52 1.75 -47.48
CA LYS A 103 11.18 0.49 -47.81
C LYS A 103 10.74 0.01 -49.21
N VAL A 104 11.01 0.84 -50.22
CA VAL A 104 10.95 0.53 -51.66
C VAL A 104 12.30 0.87 -52.28
#